data_AF-A0A1C6VYX5-F1
#
_entry.id   AF-A0A1C6VYX5-F1
#
_cell.length_a   1.000
_cell.length_b   1.000
_cell.length_c   1.000
_cell.angle_alpha   90.00
_cell.angle_beta   90.00
_cell.angle_gamma   90.00
#
_symmetry.space_group_name_H-M   'P 1'
#
loop_
_entity.id
_entity.type
_entity.pdbx_description
1 polymer ?
#
loop_
_entity_poly.entity_id
_entity_poly.type
_entity_poly.pdbx_seq_one_letter_code
_entity_poly.pdbx_strand_id
1 'polypeptide(L)'
;MDPCLRLALLESDFLNDAVAEIRERPVDELKARYAEVLTLEVSADADRACWTDEADLWDALPDGVDGTIRSLAGIEGFLGLRNLYLRESEVGDLGPLTALPELELLWLGVPPDVDLAPLLVCDRLKRVRIGCAGVLHPAGHEVLAALAGRGVQVDNFLPDPVEAAAPFGDPILKLAVLDRLLHSVELPPTYFFDAFEFDEGNLARLMAVAIPQAELDTVESLSWIGGGHDTAHMVWEQWDGESDEFCIRSLAGVEALRNLRDLKVTPLALLPEHQIAQLRARGVTVSELDEAASRTRPPTL
;
A
#
# COMPACT_ATOMS: atom_id res chain seq x y z
N MET A 1 21.51 -9.41 -17.58
CA MET A 1 20.50 -8.58 -16.92
C MET A 1 19.48 -8.19 -17.97
N ASP A 2 18.20 -8.37 -17.65
CA ASP A 2 17.08 -7.95 -18.49
C ASP A 2 17.20 -6.44 -18.83
N PRO A 3 17.03 -6.02 -20.10
CA PRO A 3 17.18 -4.62 -20.49
C PRO A 3 16.25 -3.66 -19.74
N CYS A 4 15.01 -4.07 -19.45
CA CYS A 4 14.04 -3.25 -18.71
C CYS A 4 14.42 -3.17 -17.22
N LEU A 5 14.88 -4.27 -16.63
CA LEU A 5 15.41 -4.25 -15.26
C LEU A 5 16.68 -3.39 -15.13
N ARG A 6 17.48 -3.33 -16.19
CA ARG A 6 18.64 -2.45 -16.25
C ARG A 6 18.25 -0.98 -16.36
N LEU A 7 17.21 -0.66 -17.13
CA LEU A 7 16.68 0.69 -17.26
C LEU A 7 16.12 1.21 -15.93
N ALA A 8 15.32 0.38 -15.26
CA ALA A 8 14.80 0.62 -13.91
C ALA A 8 15.86 1.07 -12.89
N LEU A 9 17.01 0.39 -12.89
CA LEU A 9 18.13 0.71 -12.01
C LEU A 9 18.68 2.12 -12.26
N LEU A 10 18.61 2.61 -13.49
CA LEU A 10 19.14 3.92 -13.88
C LEU A 10 18.15 5.06 -13.55
N GLU A 11 16.84 4.78 -13.62
CA GLU A 11 15.79 5.74 -13.21
C GLU A 11 15.80 5.98 -11.70
N SER A 12 16.02 4.92 -10.90
CA SER A 12 16.05 5.02 -9.43
C SER A 12 17.11 5.98 -8.87
N ASP A 13 18.08 6.40 -9.69
CA ASP A 13 19.21 7.25 -9.33
C ASP A 13 19.09 8.70 -9.89
N PHE A 14 17.93 9.08 -10.47
CA PHE A 14 17.68 10.41 -11.08
C PHE A 14 18.79 10.87 -12.05
N LEU A 15 19.34 9.96 -12.85
CA LEU A 15 20.46 10.28 -13.73
C LEU A 15 19.97 10.86 -15.07
N ASN A 16 20.35 12.12 -15.33
CA ASN A 16 20.09 12.85 -16.58
C ASN A 16 20.74 12.23 -17.86
N ASP A 17 21.50 11.13 -17.77
CA ASP A 17 22.27 10.52 -18.89
C ASP A 17 22.14 8.97 -18.94
N ALA A 18 20.96 8.43 -18.61
CA ALA A 18 20.74 6.98 -18.53
C ALA A 18 20.96 6.22 -19.86
N VAL A 19 20.80 6.84 -21.03
CA VAL A 19 20.95 6.19 -22.36
C VAL A 19 22.35 5.63 -22.62
N ALA A 20 23.42 6.34 -22.22
CA ALA A 20 24.80 5.88 -22.40
C ALA A 20 25.16 4.74 -21.44
N GLU A 21 24.60 4.75 -20.22
CA GLU A 21 24.82 3.73 -19.21
C GLU A 21 24.15 2.38 -19.55
N ILE A 22 23.03 2.38 -20.28
CA ILE A 22 22.30 1.16 -20.72
C ILE A 22 23.12 0.30 -21.68
N ARG A 23 23.80 0.93 -22.66
CA ARG A 23 24.38 0.20 -23.79
C ARG A 23 25.83 -0.24 -23.57
N GLU A 24 26.60 0.46 -22.74
CA GLU A 24 28.07 0.30 -22.74
C GLU A 24 28.69 -0.23 -21.43
N ARG A 25 28.03 -0.12 -20.26
CA ARG A 25 28.66 -0.51 -18.98
C ARG A 25 28.53 -2.00 -18.63
N PRO A 26 29.55 -2.66 -18.07
CA PRO A 26 29.44 -4.03 -17.56
C PRO A 26 28.52 -4.14 -16.34
N VAL A 27 27.83 -5.28 -16.19
CA VAL A 27 26.94 -5.56 -15.03
C VAL A 27 27.68 -5.45 -13.70
N ASP A 28 28.95 -5.85 -13.66
CA ASP A 28 29.76 -5.82 -12.43
C ASP A 28 30.05 -4.39 -11.95
N GLU A 29 30.13 -3.41 -12.86
CA GLU A 29 30.26 -2.00 -12.49
C GLU A 29 28.95 -1.42 -11.94
N LEU A 30 27.81 -1.85 -12.48
CA LEU A 30 26.50 -1.45 -11.95
C LEU A 30 26.33 -1.99 -10.53
N LYS A 31 26.68 -3.27 -10.30
CA LYS A 31 26.65 -3.88 -8.96
C LYS A 31 27.51 -3.13 -7.95
N ALA A 32 28.71 -2.70 -8.35
CA ALA A 32 29.61 -1.95 -7.47
C ALA A 32 29.09 -0.54 -7.16
N ARG A 33 28.45 0.13 -8.13
CA ARG A 33 27.94 1.50 -7.99
C ARG A 33 26.63 1.56 -7.20
N TYR A 34 25.76 0.58 -7.38
CA TYR A 34 24.42 0.52 -6.79
C TYR A 34 24.34 -0.45 -5.61
N ALA A 35 25.47 -0.80 -4.99
CA ALA A 35 25.50 -1.70 -3.83
C ALA A 35 24.68 -1.17 -2.63
N GLU A 36 24.47 0.15 -2.57
CA GLU A 36 23.70 0.84 -1.52
C GLU A 36 22.23 1.09 -1.91
N VAL A 37 21.79 0.66 -3.11
CA VAL A 37 20.38 0.81 -3.51
C VAL A 37 19.50 -0.04 -2.60
N LEU A 38 18.61 0.64 -1.88
CA LEU A 38 17.68 0.02 -0.95
C LEU A 38 16.32 -0.28 -1.59
N THR A 39 15.93 0.49 -2.60
CA THR A 39 14.65 0.36 -3.30
C THR A 39 14.88 0.35 -4.79
N LEU A 40 14.31 -0.64 -5.46
CA LEU A 40 14.20 -0.69 -6.91
C LEU A 40 12.73 -0.75 -7.28
N GLU A 41 12.28 0.26 -8.02
CA GLU A 41 10.92 0.39 -8.46
C GLU A 41 10.86 0.60 -9.96
N VAL A 42 9.91 -0.08 -10.59
CA VAL A 42 9.53 0.07 -11.98
C VAL A 42 8.02 0.30 -11.99
N SER A 43 7.65 1.56 -11.96
CA SER A 43 6.31 1.99 -12.33
C SER A 43 6.35 2.25 -13.82
N ALA A 44 5.75 1.37 -14.60
CA ALA A 44 5.40 1.71 -15.97
C ALA A 44 4.12 2.53 -15.93
N ASP A 45 4.20 3.75 -15.40
CA ASP A 45 3.19 4.75 -15.70
C ASP A 45 3.40 5.19 -17.16
N ALA A 46 2.87 4.36 -18.06
CA ALA A 46 2.62 4.75 -19.44
C ALA A 46 1.67 5.98 -19.53
N ASP A 47 1.11 6.43 -18.40
CA ASP A 47 0.33 7.65 -18.25
C ASP A 47 1.17 8.95 -18.07
N ARG A 48 2.50 8.90 -18.29
CA ARG A 48 3.34 10.09 -18.55
C ARG A 48 3.42 11.06 -17.37
N ALA A 49 3.44 10.56 -16.14
CA ALA A 49 3.56 11.36 -14.94
C ALA A 49 4.80 10.99 -14.12
N CYS A 50 5.95 10.80 -14.78
CA CYS A 50 7.25 10.81 -14.11
C CYS A 50 8.20 11.83 -14.75
N TRP A 51 9.12 12.33 -13.94
CA TRP A 51 9.67 13.70 -13.95
C TRP A 51 10.82 13.95 -14.94
N THR A 52 10.80 13.33 -16.11
CA THR A 52 11.72 13.61 -17.22
C THR A 52 11.03 13.35 -18.55
N ASP A 53 11.43 14.02 -19.62
CA ASP A 53 10.97 13.75 -21.00
C ASP A 53 11.33 12.30 -21.42
N GLU A 54 10.56 11.32 -20.93
CA GLU A 54 10.80 9.86 -20.91
C GLU A 54 10.81 9.17 -22.28
N ALA A 55 10.37 9.86 -23.33
CA ALA A 55 10.34 9.28 -24.68
C ALA A 55 11.73 8.78 -25.11
N ASP A 56 12.81 9.45 -24.67
CA ASP A 56 14.17 9.13 -25.08
C ASP A 56 14.76 7.87 -24.40
N LEU A 57 14.23 7.46 -23.23
CA LEU A 57 14.76 6.33 -22.48
C LEU A 57 14.15 4.99 -22.92
N TRP A 58 12.85 4.98 -23.20
CA TRP A 58 12.20 3.79 -23.74
C TRP A 58 12.65 3.51 -25.18
N ASP A 59 12.92 4.57 -25.96
CA ASP A 59 13.53 4.49 -27.30
C ASP A 59 14.97 3.92 -27.26
N ALA A 60 15.62 3.88 -26.09
CA ALA A 60 16.95 3.28 -25.93
C ALA A 60 16.91 1.74 -25.88
N LEU A 61 15.75 1.14 -25.59
CA LEU A 61 15.56 -0.31 -25.57
C LEU A 61 15.77 -0.93 -26.96
N PRO A 62 16.21 -2.19 -27.04
CA PRO A 62 16.30 -2.91 -28.31
C PRO A 62 14.95 -3.01 -29.02
N ASP A 63 14.94 -2.91 -30.35
CA ASP A 63 13.74 -3.09 -31.18
C ASP A 63 13.03 -4.42 -30.83
N GLY A 64 11.72 -4.34 -30.53
CA GLY A 64 10.88 -5.50 -30.22
C GLY A 64 10.75 -5.86 -28.74
N VAL A 65 11.32 -5.06 -27.83
CA VAL A 65 11.06 -5.15 -26.38
C VAL A 65 9.74 -4.43 -26.08
N ASP A 66 8.82 -5.11 -25.43
CA ASP A 66 7.47 -4.63 -25.08
C ASP A 66 7.41 -3.96 -23.70
N GLY A 67 8.56 -3.76 -23.05
CA GLY A 67 8.64 -3.16 -21.73
C GLY A 67 8.51 -4.15 -20.56
N THR A 68 8.02 -5.36 -20.82
CA THR A 68 7.75 -6.33 -19.76
C THR A 68 9.03 -6.96 -19.25
N ILE A 69 9.29 -6.84 -17.95
CA ILE A 69 10.41 -7.51 -17.29
C ILE A 69 10.10 -9.00 -17.16
N ARG A 70 10.99 -9.87 -17.67
CA ARG A 70 10.79 -11.32 -17.64
C ARG A 70 11.89 -12.08 -16.89
N SER A 71 13.02 -11.43 -16.62
CA SER A 71 14.14 -12.05 -15.91
C SER A 71 14.73 -11.15 -14.83
N LEU A 72 14.97 -11.74 -13.65
CA LEU A 72 15.67 -11.11 -12.53
C LEU A 72 17.19 -11.34 -12.56
N ALA A 73 17.71 -12.02 -13.59
CA ALA A 73 19.12 -12.39 -13.65
C ALA A 73 20.05 -11.16 -13.53
N GLY A 74 20.91 -11.16 -12.53
CA GLY A 74 21.82 -10.07 -12.20
C GLY A 74 21.42 -9.28 -10.95
N ILE A 75 20.17 -9.41 -10.46
CA ILE A 75 19.72 -8.74 -9.23
C ILE A 75 20.46 -9.24 -7.99
N GLU A 76 21.03 -10.45 -8.03
CA GLU A 76 21.75 -11.09 -6.92
C GLU A 76 22.99 -10.30 -6.45
N GLY A 77 23.42 -9.29 -7.23
CA GLY A 77 24.50 -8.39 -6.84
C GLY A 77 24.09 -7.26 -5.89
N PHE A 78 22.79 -7.00 -5.70
CA PHE A 78 22.29 -5.89 -4.88
C PHE A 78 21.96 -6.36 -3.47
N LEU A 79 22.99 -6.73 -2.71
CA LEU A 79 22.83 -7.36 -1.39
C LEU A 79 22.13 -6.45 -0.36
N GLY A 80 22.12 -5.14 -0.58
CA GLY A 80 21.41 -4.16 0.25
C GLY A 80 19.95 -3.91 -0.14
N LEU A 81 19.45 -4.51 -1.24
CA LEU A 81 18.11 -4.27 -1.75
C LEU A 81 17.05 -4.76 -0.75
N ARG A 82 16.18 -3.84 -0.34
CA ARG A 82 15.08 -4.09 0.61
C ARG A 82 13.72 -4.12 -0.07
N ASN A 83 13.53 -3.28 -1.07
CA ASN A 83 12.24 -3.06 -1.70
C ASN A 83 12.38 -3.32 -3.20
N LEU A 84 11.55 -4.23 -3.74
CA LEU A 84 11.54 -4.57 -5.16
C LEU A 84 10.12 -4.51 -5.70
N TYR A 85 9.82 -3.51 -6.54
CA TYR A 85 8.51 -3.29 -7.12
C TYR A 85 8.58 -3.33 -8.64
N LEU A 86 8.14 -4.44 -9.22
CA LEU A 86 8.10 -4.68 -10.65
C LEU A 86 6.64 -4.89 -11.05
N ARG A 87 5.82 -3.82 -11.03
CA ARG A 87 4.36 -3.92 -11.22
C ARG A 87 4.01 -4.49 -12.60
N GLU A 88 4.73 -4.06 -13.64
CA GLU A 88 4.64 -4.58 -15.00
C GLU A 88 5.72 -5.63 -15.29
N SER A 89 5.48 -6.86 -14.82
CA SER A 89 6.41 -7.95 -15.07
C SER A 89 5.71 -9.30 -15.27
N GLU A 90 6.41 -10.21 -15.95
CA GLU A 90 6.03 -11.61 -16.13
C GLU A 90 7.25 -12.47 -15.82
N VAL A 91 7.73 -12.38 -14.57
CA VAL A 91 8.96 -13.05 -14.16
C VAL A 91 8.73 -14.56 -14.03
N GLY A 92 9.38 -15.34 -14.89
CA GLY A 92 9.25 -16.81 -14.91
C GLY A 92 10.23 -17.55 -13.97
N ASP A 93 11.28 -16.89 -13.49
CA ASP A 93 12.28 -17.48 -12.60
C ASP A 93 12.57 -16.55 -11.41
N LEU A 94 12.22 -17.00 -10.21
CA LEU A 94 12.41 -16.27 -8.94
C LEU A 94 13.65 -16.71 -8.16
N GLY A 95 14.44 -17.66 -8.68
CA GLY A 95 15.70 -18.11 -8.07
C GLY A 95 16.65 -16.98 -7.64
N PRO A 96 16.82 -15.91 -8.45
CA PRO A 96 17.67 -14.77 -8.08
C PRO A 96 17.31 -14.08 -6.75
N LEU A 97 16.04 -14.10 -6.34
CA LEU A 97 15.59 -13.45 -5.10
C LEU A 97 16.20 -14.10 -3.85
N THR A 98 16.59 -15.37 -3.93
CA THR A 98 17.21 -16.10 -2.80
C THR A 98 18.58 -15.55 -2.38
N ALA A 99 19.20 -14.73 -3.24
CA ALA A 99 20.48 -14.07 -2.96
C ALA A 99 20.33 -12.69 -2.31
N LEU A 100 19.11 -12.24 -2.01
CA LEU A 100 18.82 -10.91 -1.46
C LEU A 100 18.49 -11.00 0.05
N PRO A 101 19.49 -10.90 0.96
CA PRO A 101 19.29 -11.18 2.39
C PRO A 101 18.46 -10.11 3.11
N GLU A 102 18.39 -8.90 2.55
CA GLU A 102 17.70 -7.75 3.15
C GLU A 102 16.32 -7.47 2.53
N LEU A 103 15.83 -8.32 1.61
CA LEU A 103 14.56 -8.09 0.91
C LEU A 103 13.36 -8.15 1.89
N GLU A 104 12.65 -7.03 2.02
CA GLU A 104 11.52 -6.82 2.93
C GLU A 104 10.19 -6.70 2.17
N LEU A 105 10.16 -5.93 1.07
CA LEU A 105 8.93 -5.62 0.34
C LEU A 105 9.05 -6.07 -1.11
N LEU A 106 8.08 -6.85 -1.56
CA LEU A 106 8.10 -7.44 -2.88
C LEU A 106 6.76 -7.30 -3.60
N TRP A 107 6.79 -6.67 -4.77
CA TRP A 107 5.68 -6.69 -5.71
C TRP A 107 6.21 -7.10 -7.07
N LEU A 108 5.71 -8.20 -7.62
CA LEU A 108 6.02 -8.63 -8.98
C LEU A 108 4.81 -9.21 -9.69
N GLY A 109 4.83 -9.19 -11.02
CA GLY A 109 3.96 -9.98 -11.86
C GLY A 109 4.64 -11.29 -12.31
N VAL A 110 3.87 -12.36 -12.39
CA VAL A 110 4.35 -13.70 -12.72
C VAL A 110 3.40 -14.45 -13.65
N PRO A 111 3.92 -15.44 -14.41
CA PRO A 111 3.09 -16.43 -15.08
C PRO A 111 2.32 -17.32 -14.07
N PRO A 112 1.17 -17.90 -14.47
CA PRO A 112 0.33 -18.73 -13.58
C PRO A 112 1.00 -19.97 -12.98
N ASP A 113 1.98 -20.54 -13.68
CA ASP A 113 2.68 -21.79 -13.35
C ASP A 113 4.08 -21.56 -12.76
N VAL A 114 4.42 -20.31 -12.43
CA VAL A 114 5.70 -19.97 -11.81
C VAL A 114 5.91 -20.74 -10.50
N ASP A 115 7.16 -21.15 -10.24
CA ASP A 115 7.54 -21.67 -8.93
C ASP A 115 7.80 -20.52 -7.95
N LEU A 116 6.91 -20.36 -6.96
CA LEU A 116 7.05 -19.35 -5.91
C LEU A 116 7.92 -19.83 -4.73
N ALA A 117 8.35 -21.10 -4.68
CA ALA A 117 9.14 -21.64 -3.57
C ALA A 117 10.39 -20.81 -3.18
N PRO A 118 11.10 -20.12 -4.10
CA PRO A 118 12.19 -19.23 -3.74
C PRO A 118 11.84 -18.18 -2.69
N LEU A 119 10.58 -17.70 -2.66
CA LEU A 119 10.13 -16.68 -1.69
C LEU A 119 10.17 -17.19 -0.24
N LEU A 120 10.10 -18.51 -0.02
CA LEU A 120 10.19 -19.09 1.31
C LEU A 120 11.58 -18.97 1.93
N VAL A 121 12.62 -18.69 1.13
CA VAL A 121 13.99 -18.50 1.61
C VAL A 121 14.26 -17.05 2.04
N CYS A 122 13.42 -16.09 1.60
CA CYS A 122 13.61 -14.69 1.89
C CYS A 122 13.12 -14.35 3.31
N ASP A 123 14.01 -14.48 4.30
CA ASP A 123 13.65 -14.43 5.71
C ASP A 123 13.22 -13.07 6.27
N ARG A 124 13.55 -11.99 5.55
CA ARG A 124 13.19 -10.62 5.92
C ARG A 124 11.91 -10.11 5.27
N LEU A 125 11.25 -10.92 4.43
CA LEU A 125 10.02 -10.49 3.77
C LEU A 125 8.95 -10.13 4.80
N LYS A 126 8.41 -8.92 4.65
CA LYS A 126 7.35 -8.33 5.48
C LYS A 126 6.04 -8.23 4.71
N ARG A 127 6.10 -7.91 3.41
CA ARG A 127 4.92 -7.80 2.56
C ARG A 127 5.19 -8.27 1.14
N VAL A 128 4.23 -8.98 0.56
CA VAL A 128 4.28 -9.49 -0.81
C VAL A 128 2.97 -9.29 -1.55
N ARG A 129 3.08 -8.90 -2.82
CA ARG A 129 1.99 -8.87 -3.79
C ARG A 129 2.42 -9.56 -5.08
N ILE A 130 1.67 -10.59 -5.47
CA ILE A 130 1.88 -11.31 -6.73
C ILE A 130 0.80 -10.92 -7.73
N GLY A 131 1.16 -10.18 -8.77
CA GLY A 131 0.32 -10.02 -9.95
C GLY A 131 0.36 -11.29 -10.79
N CYS A 132 -0.79 -11.80 -11.22
CA CYS A 132 -0.83 -12.94 -12.14
C CYS A 132 -1.94 -12.66 -13.15
N ALA A 133 -1.59 -12.64 -14.45
CA ALA A 133 -2.56 -12.38 -15.52
C ALA A 133 -3.62 -13.50 -15.64
N GLY A 134 -3.32 -14.69 -15.11
CA GLY A 134 -4.24 -15.82 -15.01
C GLY A 134 -4.57 -16.22 -13.57
N VAL A 135 -5.09 -17.43 -13.40
CA VAL A 135 -5.28 -18.01 -12.07
C VAL A 135 -3.98 -18.66 -11.62
N LEU A 136 -3.39 -18.14 -10.54
CA LEU A 136 -2.19 -18.72 -9.95
C LEU A 136 -2.44 -20.19 -9.58
N HIS A 137 -1.49 -21.06 -9.93
CA HIS A 137 -1.59 -22.49 -9.66
C HIS A 137 -1.70 -22.77 -8.15
N PRO A 138 -2.41 -23.83 -7.70
CA PRO A 138 -2.59 -24.14 -6.27
C PRO A 138 -1.29 -24.21 -5.46
N ALA A 139 -0.19 -24.72 -6.06
CA ALA A 139 1.13 -24.73 -5.42
C ALA A 139 1.63 -23.33 -5.04
N GLY A 140 1.34 -22.31 -5.87
CA GLY A 140 1.64 -20.92 -5.56
C GLY A 140 0.82 -20.42 -4.36
N HIS A 141 -0.47 -20.79 -4.27
CA HIS A 141 -1.28 -20.47 -3.10
C HIS A 141 -0.76 -21.11 -1.82
N GLU A 142 -0.24 -22.35 -1.88
CA GLU A 142 0.38 -23.00 -0.72
C GLU A 142 1.61 -22.23 -0.22
N VAL A 143 2.45 -21.76 -1.14
CA VAL A 143 3.61 -20.91 -0.81
C VAL A 143 3.16 -19.60 -0.16
N LEU A 144 2.20 -18.90 -0.76
CA LEU A 144 1.69 -17.65 -0.23
C LEU A 144 1.03 -17.84 1.15
N ALA A 145 0.29 -18.94 1.36
CA ALA A 145 -0.26 -19.28 2.67
C ALA A 145 0.84 -19.59 3.71
N ALA A 146 1.93 -20.25 3.30
CA ALA A 146 3.08 -20.48 4.17
C ALA A 146 3.80 -19.18 4.55
N LEU A 147 3.92 -18.21 3.62
CA LEU A 147 4.41 -16.87 3.92
C LEU A 147 3.50 -16.15 4.92
N ALA A 148 2.19 -16.17 4.70
CA ALA A 148 1.22 -15.60 5.65
C ALA A 148 1.35 -16.24 7.05
N GLY A 149 1.56 -17.57 7.11
CA GLY A 149 1.81 -18.29 8.37
C GLY A 149 3.09 -17.88 9.11
N ARG A 150 4.04 -17.23 8.43
CA ARG A 150 5.24 -16.63 9.02
C ARG A 150 5.05 -15.17 9.48
N GLY A 151 3.86 -14.61 9.28
CA GLY A 151 3.56 -13.21 9.55
C GLY A 151 3.86 -12.27 8.38
N VAL A 152 4.18 -12.78 7.19
CA VAL A 152 4.32 -11.96 5.98
C VAL A 152 2.95 -11.49 5.54
N GLN A 153 2.82 -10.20 5.26
CA GLN A 153 1.62 -9.60 4.72
C GLN A 153 1.44 -9.98 3.25
N VAL A 154 0.48 -10.85 2.95
CA VAL A 154 0.17 -11.25 1.58
C VAL A 154 -1.07 -10.52 1.10
N ASP A 155 -0.93 -9.68 0.06
CA ASP A 155 -2.04 -8.87 -0.45
C ASP A 155 -3.05 -9.66 -1.29
N ASN A 156 -2.64 -10.80 -1.82
CA ASN A 156 -3.43 -11.64 -2.72
C ASN A 156 -4.72 -12.24 -2.11
N PHE A 157 -4.84 -12.23 -0.78
CA PHE A 157 -5.95 -12.85 -0.05
C PHE A 157 -6.76 -11.85 0.77
N LEU A 158 -6.55 -10.56 0.56
CA LEU A 158 -7.25 -9.54 1.33
C LEU A 158 -8.73 -9.50 0.92
N PRO A 159 -9.65 -9.39 1.89
CA PRO A 159 -11.06 -9.16 1.58
C PRO A 159 -11.23 -7.78 0.96
N ASP A 160 -12.33 -7.57 0.25
CA ASP A 160 -12.73 -6.24 -0.16
C ASP A 160 -12.89 -5.34 1.09
N PRO A 161 -12.27 -4.14 1.12
CA PRO A 161 -12.34 -3.26 2.27
C PRO A 161 -13.77 -2.86 2.69
N VAL A 162 -14.67 -2.67 1.72
CA VAL A 162 -16.07 -2.29 1.99
C VAL A 162 -16.81 -3.47 2.61
N GLU A 163 -16.60 -4.69 2.11
CA GLU A 163 -17.17 -5.90 2.71
C GLU A 163 -16.61 -6.17 4.12
N ALA A 164 -15.30 -5.97 4.32
CA ALA A 164 -14.63 -6.16 5.60
C ALA A 164 -14.97 -5.06 6.63
N ALA A 165 -15.51 -3.92 6.21
CA ALA A 165 -15.81 -2.80 7.07
C ALA A 165 -16.92 -3.09 8.12
N ALA A 166 -17.58 -4.24 8.07
CA ALA A 166 -18.61 -4.63 9.04
C ALA A 166 -18.18 -4.36 10.51
N PRO A 167 -19.09 -3.81 11.35
CA PRO A 167 -20.48 -3.47 11.04
C PRO A 167 -20.67 -2.19 10.21
N PHE A 168 -19.60 -1.45 9.93
CA PHE A 168 -19.64 -0.18 9.20
C PHE A 168 -19.75 -0.42 7.69
N GLY A 169 -20.62 0.34 7.01
CA GLY A 169 -20.77 0.26 5.55
C GLY A 169 -19.81 1.15 4.78
N ASP A 170 -18.98 1.93 5.49
CA ASP A 170 -18.00 2.84 4.93
C ASP A 170 -16.62 2.54 5.55
N PRO A 171 -15.59 2.24 4.75
CA PRO A 171 -14.24 1.97 5.26
C PRO A 171 -13.67 3.12 6.09
N ILE A 172 -13.92 4.36 5.68
CA ILE A 172 -13.42 5.55 6.36
C ILE A 172 -14.14 5.75 7.70
N LEU A 173 -15.44 5.42 7.78
CA LEU A 173 -16.13 5.38 9.08
C LEU A 173 -15.48 4.35 10.02
N LYS A 174 -15.10 3.17 9.51
CA LYS A 174 -14.39 2.17 10.32
C LYS A 174 -13.02 2.68 10.75
N LEU A 175 -12.26 3.34 9.87
CA LEU A 175 -11.00 3.98 10.26
C LEU A 175 -11.21 4.99 11.39
N ALA A 176 -12.23 5.85 11.30
CA ALA A 176 -12.55 6.80 12.37
C ALA A 176 -12.82 6.12 13.72
N VAL A 177 -13.51 4.99 13.71
CA VAL A 177 -13.76 4.20 14.92
C VAL A 177 -12.48 3.54 15.44
N LEU A 178 -11.65 2.98 14.57
CA LEU A 178 -10.36 2.40 14.96
C LEU A 178 -9.43 3.46 15.54
N ASP A 179 -9.40 4.67 14.96
CA ASP A 179 -8.63 5.81 15.45
C ASP A 179 -9.03 6.17 16.87
N ARG A 180 -10.34 6.19 17.14
CA ARG A 180 -10.87 6.43 18.48
C ARG A 180 -10.46 5.35 19.49
N LEU A 181 -10.16 4.15 19.02
CA LEU A 181 -9.87 2.95 19.81
C LEU A 181 -8.40 2.52 19.75
N LEU A 182 -7.48 3.36 19.26
CA LEU A 182 -6.05 3.05 19.09
C LEU A 182 -5.36 2.51 20.37
N HIS A 183 -5.88 2.84 21.55
CA HIS A 183 -5.33 2.41 22.83
C HIS A 183 -5.98 1.14 23.40
N SER A 184 -7.06 0.65 22.80
CA SER A 184 -7.80 -0.52 23.29
C SER A 184 -7.97 -1.63 22.26
N VAL A 185 -7.76 -1.34 20.97
CA VAL A 185 -7.76 -2.31 19.87
C VAL A 185 -6.36 -2.36 19.27
N GLU A 186 -5.77 -3.55 19.24
CA GLU A 186 -4.48 -3.77 18.59
C GLU A 186 -4.65 -3.73 17.06
N LEU A 187 -3.86 -2.89 16.40
CA LEU A 187 -3.85 -2.77 14.95
C LEU A 187 -2.66 -3.54 14.36
N PRO A 188 -2.81 -4.13 13.17
CA PRO A 188 -1.69 -4.78 12.49
C PRO A 188 -0.60 -3.76 12.14
N PRO A 189 0.67 -4.19 12.02
CA PRO A 189 1.71 -3.33 11.46
C PRO A 189 1.34 -2.94 10.03
N THR A 190 1.83 -1.80 9.56
CA THR A 190 1.68 -1.36 8.17
C THR A 190 3.04 -1.25 7.51
N TYR A 191 3.10 -1.70 6.27
CA TYR A 191 4.27 -1.57 5.40
C TYR A 191 3.78 -0.96 4.11
N PHE A 192 4.46 0.03 3.55
CA PHE A 192 4.01 0.74 2.36
C PHE A 192 4.82 0.32 1.16
N PHE A 193 4.16 0.02 0.04
CA PHE A 193 4.87 -0.07 -1.23
C PHE A 193 5.29 1.32 -1.69
N ASP A 194 4.37 2.30 -1.61
CA ASP A 194 4.67 3.71 -1.78
C ASP A 194 4.05 4.50 -0.62
N ALA A 195 4.88 5.32 0.03
CA ALA A 195 4.45 6.17 1.14
C ALA A 195 3.59 7.37 0.68
N PHE A 196 3.68 7.72 -0.60
CA PHE A 196 2.98 8.84 -1.24
C PHE A 196 1.69 8.42 -1.96
N GLU A 197 1.34 7.14 -1.96
CA GLU A 197 0.10 6.62 -2.54
C GLU A 197 -0.87 6.09 -1.48
N PHE A 198 -2.14 6.03 -1.84
CA PHE A 198 -3.18 5.37 -1.04
C PHE A 198 -3.02 3.86 -1.09
N ASP A 199 -2.78 3.22 0.06
CA ASP A 199 -2.48 1.79 0.13
C ASP A 199 -3.72 0.94 0.44
N GLU A 200 -4.31 0.35 -0.60
CA GLU A 200 -5.48 -0.54 -0.48
C GLU A 200 -5.22 -1.78 0.39
N GLY A 201 -3.99 -2.28 0.40
CA GLY A 201 -3.65 -3.48 1.16
C GLY A 201 -3.60 -3.19 2.66
N ASN A 202 -3.03 -2.06 3.07
CA ASN A 202 -3.10 -1.59 4.45
C ASN A 202 -4.54 -1.29 4.87
N LEU A 203 -5.33 -0.64 4.00
CA LEU A 203 -6.75 -0.41 4.25
C LEU A 203 -7.48 -1.73 4.52
N ALA A 204 -7.38 -2.73 3.63
CA ALA A 204 -8.07 -4.00 3.80
C ALA A 204 -7.69 -4.72 5.11
N ARG A 205 -6.43 -4.63 5.55
CA ARG A 205 -5.97 -5.18 6.83
C ARG A 205 -6.59 -4.48 8.02
N LEU A 206 -6.65 -3.15 7.99
CA LEU A 206 -7.36 -2.37 9.02
C LEU A 206 -8.85 -2.71 9.03
N MET A 207 -9.46 -2.88 7.86
CA MET A 207 -10.86 -3.27 7.76
C MET A 207 -11.09 -4.70 8.27
N ALA A 208 -10.13 -5.60 8.16
CA ALA A 208 -10.24 -6.95 8.73
C ALA A 208 -10.14 -6.98 10.26
N VAL A 209 -9.77 -5.88 10.93
CA VAL A 209 -9.70 -5.81 12.39
C VAL A 209 -11.09 -6.00 12.98
N ALA A 210 -11.22 -7.04 13.80
CA ALA A 210 -12.43 -7.31 14.56
C ALA A 210 -12.48 -6.42 15.80
N ILE A 211 -13.53 -5.61 15.93
CA ILE A 211 -13.71 -4.72 17.07
C ILE A 211 -14.72 -5.35 18.03
N PRO A 212 -14.34 -5.73 19.26
CA PRO A 212 -15.28 -6.27 20.23
C PRO A 212 -16.37 -5.25 20.56
N GLN A 213 -17.61 -5.71 20.74
CA GLN A 213 -18.72 -4.82 21.10
C GLN A 213 -18.47 -4.03 22.39
N ALA A 214 -17.73 -4.60 23.35
CA ALA A 214 -17.35 -3.90 24.58
C ALA A 214 -16.54 -2.62 24.29
N GLU A 215 -15.66 -2.65 23.30
CA GLU A 215 -14.87 -1.49 22.87
C GLU A 215 -15.74 -0.47 22.13
N LEU A 216 -16.62 -0.93 21.24
CA LEU A 216 -17.59 -0.06 20.55
C LEU A 216 -18.51 0.68 21.53
N ASP A 217 -18.91 0.03 22.62
CA ASP A 217 -19.76 0.62 23.65
C ASP A 217 -19.01 1.70 24.47
N THR A 218 -17.67 1.79 24.40
CA THR A 218 -16.90 2.88 25.05
C THR A 218 -16.92 4.20 24.26
N VAL A 219 -17.33 4.17 22.99
CA VAL A 219 -17.30 5.33 22.11
C VAL A 219 -18.50 6.25 22.38
N GLU A 220 -18.30 7.25 23.23
CA GLU A 220 -19.32 8.29 23.50
C GLU A 220 -19.26 9.46 22.51
N SER A 221 -18.09 9.71 21.90
CA SER A 221 -17.91 10.75 20.88
C SER A 221 -16.97 10.27 19.78
N LEU A 222 -17.33 10.60 18.55
CA LEU A 222 -16.54 10.34 17.35
C LEU A 222 -16.30 11.66 16.62
N SER A 223 -15.04 11.93 16.28
CA SER A 223 -14.65 13.11 15.51
C SER A 223 -13.74 12.67 14.37
N TRP A 224 -14.03 13.12 13.15
CA TRP A 224 -13.24 12.80 11.96
C TRP A 224 -13.14 13.99 11.02
N ILE A 225 -11.91 14.36 10.70
CA ILE A 225 -11.56 15.40 9.73
C ILE A 225 -10.50 14.82 8.78
N GLY A 226 -10.58 15.14 7.50
CA GLY A 226 -9.51 14.75 6.58
C GLY A 226 -8.15 15.28 7.04
N GLY A 227 -7.13 14.43 7.02
CA GLY A 227 -5.71 14.83 6.97
C GLY A 227 -4.88 14.70 8.24
N GLY A 228 -5.39 14.15 9.35
CA GLY A 228 -4.65 14.21 10.62
C GLY A 228 -4.93 13.12 11.65
N HIS A 229 -5.39 11.95 11.21
CA HIS A 229 -5.68 10.80 12.07
C HIS A 229 -4.64 9.70 11.86
N ASP A 230 -4.21 9.04 12.94
CA ASP A 230 -3.14 8.03 12.88
C ASP A 230 -3.56 6.89 11.95
N THR A 231 -4.83 6.47 12.00
CA THR A 231 -5.31 5.39 11.10
C THR A 231 -5.40 5.81 9.64
N ALA A 232 -5.51 7.10 9.33
CA ALA A 232 -5.42 7.57 7.94
C ALA A 232 -3.98 7.47 7.44
N HIS A 233 -3.00 7.87 8.26
CA HIS A 233 -1.58 7.72 7.95
C HIS A 233 -1.10 6.27 7.93
N MET A 234 -1.85 5.33 8.53
CA MET A 234 -1.64 3.89 8.36
C MET A 234 -2.06 3.38 6.96
N VAL A 235 -2.87 4.14 6.21
CA VAL A 235 -3.30 3.80 4.85
C VAL A 235 -2.56 4.64 3.81
N TRP A 236 -2.27 5.91 4.11
CA TRP A 236 -1.51 6.79 3.23
C TRP A 236 -0.55 7.62 4.10
N GLU A 237 0.71 7.18 4.18
CA GLU A 237 1.70 7.70 5.13
C GLU A 237 1.94 9.21 4.97
N GLN A 238 2.22 9.64 3.74
CA GLN A 238 2.56 11.02 3.39
C GLN A 238 1.35 11.84 2.91
N TRP A 239 0.13 11.43 3.28
CA TRP A 239 -1.06 12.19 2.91
C TRP A 239 -1.07 13.58 3.54
N ASP A 240 -1.33 14.60 2.74
CA ASP A 240 -1.31 16.01 3.14
C ASP A 240 -2.68 16.57 3.57
N GLY A 241 -3.75 15.79 3.39
CA GLY A 241 -5.10 16.19 3.74
C GLY A 241 -5.84 17.02 2.69
N GLU A 242 -5.28 17.22 1.49
CA GLU A 242 -5.86 18.13 0.49
C GLU A 242 -6.99 17.51 -0.35
N SER A 243 -7.18 16.20 -0.24
CA SER A 243 -8.03 15.41 -1.12
C SER A 243 -9.20 14.72 -0.37
N ASP A 244 -10.19 14.18 -1.07
CA ASP A 244 -11.44 13.71 -0.46
C ASP A 244 -11.46 12.20 -0.11
N GLU A 245 -10.32 11.52 -0.24
CA GLU A 245 -10.13 10.07 -0.11
C GLU A 245 -10.61 9.59 1.26
N PHE A 246 -10.29 10.33 2.32
CA PHE A 246 -10.73 10.01 3.70
C PHE A 246 -11.99 10.77 4.14
N CYS A 247 -12.85 11.17 3.21
CA CYS A 247 -14.20 11.61 3.56
C CYS A 247 -15.11 10.42 3.90
N ILE A 248 -15.82 10.51 5.03
CA ILE A 248 -16.90 9.57 5.35
C ILE A 248 -18.10 9.91 4.46
N ARG A 249 -18.58 8.93 3.70
CA ARG A 249 -19.68 9.06 2.74
C ARG A 249 -20.94 8.31 3.18
N SER A 250 -20.83 7.39 4.14
CA SER A 250 -21.97 6.69 4.74
C SER A 250 -21.79 6.47 6.24
N LEU A 251 -22.89 6.64 6.98
CA LEU A 251 -22.99 6.32 8.41
C LEU A 251 -23.60 4.93 8.66
N ALA A 252 -23.79 4.11 7.62
CA ALA A 252 -24.34 2.77 7.81
C ALA A 252 -23.48 1.98 8.82
N GLY A 253 -24.12 1.38 9.84
CA GLY A 253 -23.43 0.62 10.87
C GLY A 253 -23.02 1.43 12.11
N VAL A 254 -23.18 2.75 12.09
CA VAL A 254 -22.95 3.63 13.26
C VAL A 254 -23.84 3.25 14.46
N GLU A 255 -24.92 2.49 14.23
CA GLU A 255 -25.78 1.91 15.27
C GLU A 255 -25.05 0.94 16.19
N ALA A 256 -23.93 0.36 15.73
CA ALA A 256 -23.07 -0.46 16.57
C ALA A 256 -22.42 0.34 17.72
N LEU A 257 -22.30 1.68 17.57
CA LEU A 257 -21.88 2.60 18.63
C LEU A 257 -23.08 2.98 19.49
N ARG A 258 -23.40 2.14 20.47
CA ARG A 258 -24.65 2.24 21.25
C ARG A 258 -24.71 3.46 22.16
N ASN A 259 -23.54 3.88 22.65
CA ASN A 259 -23.39 4.98 23.60
C ASN A 259 -22.94 6.29 22.95
N LEU A 260 -22.91 6.36 21.61
CA LEU A 260 -22.54 7.58 20.89
C LEU A 260 -23.50 8.73 21.22
N ARG A 261 -22.94 9.88 21.58
CA ARG A 261 -23.66 11.12 21.91
C ARG A 261 -23.28 12.27 21.00
N ASP A 262 -22.04 12.32 20.52
CA ASP A 262 -21.53 13.40 19.70
C ASP A 262 -20.78 12.86 18.48
N LEU A 263 -21.26 13.20 17.29
CA LEU A 263 -20.62 12.91 16.01
C LEU A 263 -20.21 14.22 15.33
N LYS A 264 -18.91 14.40 15.12
CA LYS A 264 -18.36 15.56 14.42
C LYS A 264 -17.59 15.11 13.20
N VAL A 265 -18.08 15.44 12.01
CA VAL A 265 -17.49 14.97 10.76
C VAL A 265 -17.41 16.11 9.75
N THR A 266 -16.31 16.14 9.00
CA THR A 266 -16.11 17.11 7.92
C THR A 266 -15.68 16.34 6.65
N PRO A 267 -16.32 16.58 5.50
CA PRO A 267 -17.49 17.45 5.30
C PRO A 267 -18.80 16.76 5.72
N LEU A 268 -19.67 17.48 6.43
CA LEU A 268 -20.99 16.96 6.82
C LEU A 268 -21.92 16.80 5.60
N ALA A 269 -21.69 17.60 4.55
CA ALA A 269 -22.51 17.66 3.36
C ALA A 269 -22.48 16.39 2.49
N LEU A 270 -21.47 15.51 2.65
CA LEU A 270 -21.39 14.25 1.90
C LEU A 270 -22.28 13.16 2.47
N LEU A 271 -22.79 13.33 3.69
CA LEU A 271 -23.55 12.29 4.38
C LEU A 271 -25.05 12.31 4.00
N PRO A 272 -25.68 11.12 3.84
CA PRO A 272 -27.10 11.05 3.55
C PRO A 272 -27.97 11.66 4.67
N GLU A 273 -28.84 12.62 4.32
CA GLU A 273 -29.69 13.34 5.28
C GLU A 273 -30.53 12.41 6.16
N HIS A 274 -31.00 11.29 5.59
CA HIS A 274 -31.82 10.32 6.32
C HIS A 274 -31.03 9.63 7.46
N GLN A 275 -29.73 9.35 7.27
CA GLN A 275 -28.88 8.77 8.32
C GLN A 275 -28.58 9.79 9.42
N ILE A 276 -28.32 11.05 9.06
CA ILE A 276 -28.17 12.15 10.02
C ILE A 276 -29.45 12.31 10.86
N ALA A 277 -30.62 12.29 10.22
CA ALA A 277 -31.90 12.40 10.90
C ALA A 277 -32.14 11.24 11.88
N GLN A 278 -31.78 10.01 11.50
CA GLN A 278 -31.87 8.83 12.37
C GLN A 278 -30.98 8.96 13.62
N LEU A 279 -29.75 9.44 13.47
CA LEU A 279 -28.86 9.70 14.61
C LEU A 279 -29.41 10.79 15.54
N ARG A 280 -29.89 11.91 14.98
CA ARG A 280 -30.49 12.98 15.77
C ARG A 280 -31.75 12.50 16.53
N ALA A 281 -32.54 11.63 15.92
CA ALA A 281 -33.69 11.01 16.58
C ALA A 281 -33.31 10.09 17.76
N ARG A 282 -32.09 9.51 17.72
CA ARG A 282 -31.49 8.76 18.85
C ARG A 282 -30.91 9.67 19.95
N GLY A 283 -30.94 11.00 19.75
CA GLY A 283 -30.36 11.97 20.69
C GLY A 283 -28.87 12.24 20.47
N VAL A 284 -28.30 11.83 19.33
CA VAL A 284 -26.90 12.13 18.98
C VAL A 284 -26.80 13.54 18.38
N THR A 285 -25.91 14.35 18.93
CA THR A 285 -25.54 15.63 18.34
C THR A 285 -24.68 15.38 17.11
N VAL A 286 -25.12 15.85 15.94
CA VAL A 286 -24.37 15.75 14.69
C VAL A 286 -24.06 17.16 14.18
N SER A 287 -22.77 17.46 14.07
CA SER A 287 -22.25 18.76 13.63
C SER A 287 -21.03 18.62 12.72
N GLU A 288 -20.72 19.68 11.99
CA GLU A 288 -19.49 19.79 11.20
C GLU A 288 -18.33 20.26 12.09
N LEU A 289 -17.12 19.77 11.83
CA LEU A 289 -15.93 20.13 12.60
C LEU A 289 -15.20 21.28 11.89
N ASP A 290 -14.97 22.39 12.60
CA ASP A 290 -14.33 23.57 12.02
C ASP A 290 -12.82 23.32 11.85
N GLU A 291 -12.35 23.19 10.59
CA GLU A 291 -10.97 22.85 10.26
C GLU A 291 -9.96 23.84 10.86
N ALA A 292 -10.33 25.12 10.92
CA ALA A 292 -9.48 26.20 11.44
C ALA A 292 -9.23 26.10 12.96
N ALA A 293 -10.14 25.51 13.72
CA ALA A 293 -9.99 25.33 15.16
C ALA A 293 -9.09 24.13 15.51
N SER A 294 -9.08 23.07 14.69
CA SER A 294 -8.33 21.84 14.94
C SER A 294 -6.81 21.97 14.76
N ARG A 295 -6.35 22.89 13.88
CA ARG A 295 -4.94 23.20 13.65
C ARG A 295 -4.27 23.98 14.80
N THR A 296 -5.00 24.31 15.86
CA THR A 296 -4.47 25.00 17.06
C THR A 296 -4.16 24.04 18.21
N ARG A 297 -3.30 23.04 17.99
CA ARG A 297 -2.45 22.53 19.09
C ARG A 297 -1.15 23.32 19.09
N PRO A 298 -0.80 24.06 20.16
CA PRO A 298 0.52 24.67 20.24
C PRO A 298 1.58 23.57 20.28
N PRO A 299 2.77 23.77 19.68
CA PRO A 299 3.87 22.84 19.83
C PRO A 299 4.19 22.71 21.32
N THR A 300 4.13 21.49 21.84
CA THR A 300 4.60 21.17 23.17
C THR A 300 6.08 21.56 23.24
N LEU A 301 6.40 22.56 24.08
CA LEU A 301 7.76 22.96 24.42
C LEU A 301 8.50 21.87 25.19
#